data_AF-A0A7X9CEN2-F1
#
_entry.id   AF-A0A7X9CEN2-F1
#
_cell.length_a   1.000
_cell.length_b   1.000
_cell.length_c   1.000
_cell.angle_alpha   90.00
_cell.angle_beta   90.00
_cell.angle_gamma   90.00
#
_symmetry.space_group_name_H-M   'P 1'
#
loop_
_entity.id
_entity.type
_entity.pdbx_description
1 polymer ?
#
loop_
_entity_poly.entity_id
_entity_poly.type
_entity_poly.pdbx_seq_one_letter_code
_entity_poly.pdbx_strand_id
1 'polypeptide(L)'
;MKYEGKLYRPPSEAYSLIIQATIGCSHNKCTFCSMYKEDKFRIRPTGEIIEDLYLGREYYKNVKVKRIFLADGDALIIKTEELI
;
A
#
# COMPACT_ATOMS: atom_id res chain seq x y z
N MET A 1 -4.04 -10.36 3.81
CA MET A 1 -3.32 -9.10 4.02
C MET A 1 -1.91 -9.42 4.46
N LYS A 2 -0.96 -9.28 3.54
CA LYS A 2 0.47 -9.54 3.78
C LYS A 2 1.21 -8.20 3.80
N TYR A 3 1.43 -7.65 4.99
CA TYR A 3 2.18 -6.41 5.17
C TYR A 3 3.65 -6.73 5.42
N GLU A 4 4.54 -5.94 4.83
CA GLU A 4 5.99 -6.03 5.01
C GLU A 4 6.55 -4.69 5.47
N GLY A 5 7.45 -4.73 6.46
CA GLY A 5 8.13 -3.53 6.96
C GLY A 5 7.22 -2.57 7.75
N LYS A 6 7.58 -1.28 7.71
CA LYS A 6 6.88 -0.20 8.43
C LYS A 6 5.81 0.41 7.52
N LEU A 7 4.56 0.34 7.96
CA LEU A 7 3.43 0.90 7.22
C LEU A 7 3.06 2.28 7.76
N TYR A 8 3.03 3.27 6.87
CA TYR A 8 2.70 4.64 7.24
C TYR A 8 1.35 5.04 6.67
N ARG A 9 0.45 5.50 7.55
CA ARG A 9 -0.88 5.98 7.19
C ARG A 9 -1.03 7.45 7.54
N PRO A 10 -1.28 8.34 6.55
CA PRO A 10 -1.51 9.75 6.83
C PRO A 10 -2.81 9.92 7.63
N PRO A 11 -2.91 10.94 8.52
CA PRO A 11 -4.11 11.19 9.32
C PRO A 11 -5.39 11.36 8.49
N SER A 12 -5.28 11.90 7.27
CA SER A 12 -6.40 12.06 6.34
C SER A 12 -7.04 10.74 5.92
N GLU A 13 -6.29 9.64 5.97
CA GLU A 13 -6.71 8.30 5.55
C GLU A 13 -6.97 7.38 6.75
N ALA A 14 -7.15 7.93 7.96
CA ALA A 14 -7.31 7.17 9.21
C ALA A 14 -8.43 6.11 9.20
N TYR A 15 -9.42 6.24 8.31
CA TYR A 15 -10.55 5.32 8.17
C TYR A 15 -10.56 4.53 6.86
N SER A 16 -9.51 4.67 6.05
CA SER A 16 -9.36 3.93 4.80
C SER A 16 -8.82 2.54 5.07
N LEU A 17 -9.25 1.57 4.26
CA LEU A 17 -8.61 0.26 4.21
C LEU A 17 -7.23 0.44 3.57
N ILE A 18 -6.18 0.09 4.29
CA ILE A 18 -4.82 0.17 3.75
C ILE A 18 -4.55 -1.08 2.92
N ILE A 19 -4.01 -0.92 1.71
CA ILE A 19 -3.52 -2.01 0.88
C ILE A 19 -2.11 -1.63 0.43
N GLN A 20 -1.13 -2.42 0.82
CA GLN A 20 0.26 -2.17 0.45
C GLN A 20 0.48 -2.58 -1.01
N ALA A 21 0.71 -1.61 -1.91
CA ALA A 21 0.85 -1.88 -3.35
C ALA A 21 2.32 -1.97 -3.77
N THR A 22 3.18 -1.22 -3.10
CA THR A 22 4.64 -1.28 -3.24
C THR A 22 5.25 -1.53 -1.86
N ILE A 23 6.53 -1.89 -1.81
CA ILE A 23 7.33 -1.90 -0.59
C ILE A 23 8.39 -0.81 -0.74
N GLY A 24 8.56 0.04 0.27
CA GLY A 24 9.55 1.11 0.26
C GLY A 24 9.17 2.29 -0.65
N CYS A 25 10.16 3.01 -1.17
CA CYS A 25 9.98 4.18 -2.04
C CYS A 25 10.91 4.10 -3.25
N SER A 26 10.38 4.37 -4.45
CA SER A 26 11.14 4.36 -5.72
C SER A 26 12.31 5.36 -5.74
N HIS A 27 12.17 6.47 -5.02
CA HIS A 27 13.18 7.52 -4.96
C HIS A 27 14.25 7.28 -3.88
N ASN A 28 13.84 6.96 -2.65
CA ASN A 28 14.64 6.68 -1.43
C ASN A 28 15.88 7.58 -1.12
N LYS A 29 16.08 8.72 -1.80
CA LYS A 29 17.25 9.60 -1.65
C LYS A 29 16.98 10.87 -0.84
N CYS A 30 15.75 11.09 -0.40
CA CYS A 30 15.38 12.24 0.45
C CYS A 30 16.21 12.28 1.73
N THR A 31 16.73 13.46 2.11
CA THR A 31 17.50 13.67 3.34
C THR A 31 16.64 13.73 4.59
N PHE A 32 15.37 14.12 4.44
CA PHE A 32 14.41 14.25 5.53
C PHE A 32 13.63 12.96 5.85
N CYS A 33 13.56 12.02 4.90
CA CYS A 33 12.71 10.85 5.01
C CYS A 33 13.45 9.71 5.71
N SER A 34 13.00 9.32 6.89
CA SER A 34 13.48 8.14 7.62
C SER A 34 12.60 6.90 7.42
N MET A 35 11.50 7.02 6.68
CA MET A 35 10.44 6.01 6.62
C MET A 35 10.86 4.73 5.89
N TYR A 36 11.52 4.87 4.73
CA TYR A 36 11.81 3.77 3.80
C TYR A 36 13.30 3.49 3.61
N LYS A 37 14.15 4.03 4.48
CA LYS A 37 15.61 3.97 4.33
C LYS A 37 16.19 2.55 4.42
N GLU A 38 15.48 1.68 5.12
CA GLU A 38 15.88 0.29 5.36
C GLU A 38 15.24 -0.67 4.33
N ASP A 39 14.24 -0.21 3.58
CA ASP A 39 13.46 -1.04 2.66
C ASP A 39 14.04 -1.02 1.24
N LYS A 40 14.06 -2.19 0.60
CA LYS A 40 14.37 -2.30 -0.83
C LYS A 40 13.10 -2.11 -1.64
N PHE A 41 13.10 -1.11 -2.52
CA PHE A 41 11.93 -0.81 -3.33
C PHE A 41 11.56 -1.98 -4.25
N ARG A 42 10.28 -2.38 -4.20
CA ARG A 42 9.69 -3.34 -5.15
C ARG A 42 8.19 -3.07 -5.32
N ILE A 43 7.69 -3.34 -6.52
CA ILE A 43 6.25 -3.42 -6.78
C ILE A 43 5.78 -4.81 -6.34
N ARG A 44 4.66 -4.89 -5.60
CA ARG A 44 4.08 -6.19 -5.25
C ARG A 44 3.36 -6.77 -6.47
N PRO A 45 3.36 -8.11 -6.68
CA PRO A 45 2.61 -8.71 -7.75
C PRO A 45 1.11 -8.36 -7.62
N THR A 46 0.49 -7.95 -8.73
CA THR A 46 -0.93 -7.55 -8.77
C THR A 46 -1.85 -8.63 -8.23
N GLY A 47 -1.55 -9.91 -8.47
CA GLY A 47 -2.29 -11.03 -7.90
C GLY A 47 -2.33 -11.04 -6.37
N GLU A 48 -1.23 -10.67 -5.69
CA GLU A 48 -1.22 -10.57 -4.23
C GLU A 48 -2.02 -9.37 -3.71
N ILE A 49 -1.97 -8.25 -4.44
CA ILE A 49 -2.74 -7.04 -4.11
C ILE A 49 -4.24 -7.35 -4.21
N ILE A 50 -4.65 -8.06 -5.27
CA ILE A 50 -6.02 -8.53 -5.47
C ILE A 50 -6.43 -9.51 -4.37
N GLU A 51 -5.58 -10.46 -3.99
CA GLU A 51 -5.83 -11.37 -2.86
C GLU A 51 -6.07 -10.57 -1.57
N ASP A 52 -5.27 -9.54 -1.31
CA ASP A 52 -5.45 -8.68 -0.13
C ASP A 52 -6.77 -7.90 -0.16
N LEU A 53 -7.24 -7.48 -1.34
CA LEU A 53 -8.57 -6.87 -1.51
C LEU A 53 -9.71 -7.84 -1.19
N TYR A 54 -9.62 -9.09 -1.67
CA TYR A 54 -10.62 -10.12 -1.36
C TYR A 54 -10.63 -10.47 0.13
N LEU A 55 -9.45 -10.62 0.74
CA LEU A 55 -9.31 -10.87 2.17
C LEU A 55 -9.86 -9.69 2.99
N GLY A 56 -9.57 -8.45 2.58
CA GLY A 56 -10.11 -7.25 3.21
C GLY A 56 -11.63 -7.19 3.12
N ARG A 57 -12.20 -7.51 1.96
CA ARG A 57 -13.66 -7.57 1.78
C ARG A 57 -14.33 -8.59 2.71
N GLU A 58 -13.76 -9.79 2.84
CA GLU A 58 -14.31 -10.82 3.72
C GLU A 58 -14.16 -10.44 5.20
N TYR A 59 -12.97 -9.96 5.58
CA TYR A 59 -12.66 -9.58 6.96
C TYR A 59 -13.54 -8.41 7.44
N TYR A 60 -13.74 -7.40 6.58
CA TYR A 60 -14.52 -6.20 6.88
C TYR A 60 -15.95 -6.27 6.36
N LYS A 61 -16.53 -7.46 6.11
CA LYS A 61 -17.88 -7.61 5.54
C LYS A 61 -19.00 -6.90 6.31
N ASN A 62 -18.83 -6.72 7.62
CA ASN A 62 -19.78 -6.04 8.50
C ASN A 62 -19.43 -4.55 8.74
N VAL A 63 -18.39 -4.04 8.07
CA VAL A 63 -17.92 -2.66 8.20
C VAL A 63 -17.99 -1.98 6.85
N LYS A 64 -18.59 -0.79 6.79
CA LYS A 64 -18.66 -0.02 5.55
C LYS A 64 -17.31 0.60 5.24
N VAL A 65 -16.49 -0.07 4.43
CA VAL A 65 -15.28 0.49 3.85
C VAL A 65 -15.66 1.41 2.69
N LYS A 66 -15.35 2.70 2.80
CA LYS A 66 -15.66 3.71 1.76
C LYS A 66 -14.48 4.04 0.86
N ARG A 67 -13.26 3.77 1.31
CA ARG A 67 -12.01 4.17 0.64
C ARG A 67 -10.93 3.15 0.89
N ILE A 68 -10.11 2.94 -0.13
CA ILE A 68 -8.88 2.15 -0.08
C ILE A 68 -7.72 3.10 -0.29
N PHE A 69 -6.71 2.99 0.56
CA PHE A 69 -5.46 3.72 0.45
C PHE A 69 -4.37 2.76 -0.02
N LEU A 70 -3.86 2.97 -1.24
CA LEU A 70 -2.71 2.24 -1.76
C LEU A 70 -1.46 2.78 -1.07
N ALA A 71 -0.96 2.03 -0.09
CA ALA A 71 0.13 2.44 0.77
C ALA A 71 1.52 2.14 0.19
N ASP A 72 2.49 2.74 0.88
CA ASP A 72 3.91 2.88 0.58
C ASP A 72 4.29 4.00 -0.38
N GLY A 73 5.61 4.15 -0.56
CA GLY A 73 6.21 5.41 -0.95
C GLY A 73 5.95 5.84 -2.38
N ASP A 74 5.52 4.92 -3.26
CA ASP A 74 5.16 5.26 -4.63
C ASP A 74 4.23 4.21 -5.26
N ALA A 75 2.93 4.29 -5.01
CA ALA A 75 1.95 3.41 -5.65
C ALA A 75 1.70 3.75 -7.13
N LEU A 76 2.01 4.98 -7.57
CA LEU A 76 1.71 5.45 -8.93
C LEU A 76 2.76 5.03 -9.97
N ILE A 77 3.89 4.50 -9.53
CA ILE A 77 4.89 3.88 -10.42
C ILE A 77 4.44 2.57 -11.03
N ILE A 78 3.36 1.96 -10.52
CA ILE A 78 2.75 0.77 -11.11
C ILE A 78 2.26 1.11 -12.51
N LYS A 79 2.46 0.20 -13.47
CA LYS A 79 2.00 0.40 -14.84
C LYS A 79 0.49 0.67 -14.84
N THR A 80 0.06 1.64 -15.62
CA THR A 80 -1.36 2.02 -15.75
C THR A 80 -2.24 0.82 -16.10
N GLU A 81 -1.76 -0.11 -16.92
CA GLU A 81 -2.46 -1.35 -17.28
C GLU A 81 -2.78 -2.26 -16.09
N GLU A 82 -2.01 -2.19 -15.00
CA GLU A 82 -2.25 -2.95 -13.78
C GLU A 82 -3.06 -2.16 -12.73
N LEU A 83 -3.29 -0.85 -12.97
CA LEU A 83 -4.08 0.03 -12.10
C LEU A 83 -5.54 0.18 -12.54
N ILE A 84 -5.89 -0.25 -13.76
CA ILE A 84 -7.23 -0.17 -14.37
C ILE A 84 -7.92 -1.52 -14.26
#